data_AF-A0A252DGT1-F1
#
_entry.id   AF-A0A252DGT1-F1
#
_cell.length_a   1.000
_cell.length_b   1.000
_cell.length_c   1.000
_cell.angle_alpha   90.00
_cell.angle_beta   90.00
_cell.angle_gamma   90.00
#
_symmetry.space_group_name_H-M   'P 1'
#
loop_
_entity.id
_entity.type
_entity.pdbx_description
1 polymer ?
#
loop_
_entity_poly.entity_id
_entity_poly.type
_entity_poly.pdbx_seq_one_letter_code
_entity_poly.pdbx_strand_id
1 'polypeptide(L)'
;MRESSQELYKVLPVHSKLRNLQMTSQQGSKNKQSETASKKEGATATKTNENNNLELDSLFEALEGDLTSLDNEAAVNLIDQWYSSLHKAKEPEIKEIANSLKNLKQLVKSGKATGHEIGEVLIEIGEQTSDLGSDADKELKTPLQRLGKQLSKIGVSLGKQEDREQIEQIDSLLETLEGDLTEIEPEAAQGAIDTWYTLLHKSEDENLQEIANGLKELKQLLKRKTAKGADFAPVLTKLGEQTEQAGAEAARGFKGPLKKLGKLLSKAGQSLAE
;
A
#
# COMPACT_ATOMS: atom_id res chain seq x y z
N MET A 1 46.99 -15.47 37.16
CA MET A 1 46.54 -14.99 35.84
C MET A 1 45.94 -16.15 35.08
N ARG A 2 44.66 -15.99 34.71
CA ARG A 2 43.89 -16.62 33.63
C ARG A 2 43.49 -18.10 33.74
N GLU A 3 42.23 -18.24 34.11
CA GLU A 3 41.27 -19.27 33.71
C GLU A 3 41.26 -19.54 32.19
N SER A 4 40.89 -20.76 31.80
CA SER A 4 40.04 -21.00 30.63
C SER A 4 39.34 -22.35 30.78
N SER A 5 38.14 -22.28 31.32
CA SER A 5 37.10 -23.30 31.29
C SER A 5 36.71 -23.59 29.84
N GLN A 6 36.77 -24.86 29.43
CA GLN A 6 36.08 -25.34 28.24
C GLN A 6 34.60 -25.52 28.61
N GLU A 7 33.77 -24.51 28.33
CA GLU A 7 32.32 -24.68 28.36
C GLU A 7 31.79 -25.17 27.01
N LEU A 8 31.11 -26.30 27.10
CA LEU A 8 30.27 -26.95 26.12
C LEU A 8 29.11 -26.04 25.67
N TYR A 9 29.22 -25.43 24.50
CA TYR A 9 28.04 -24.96 23.76
C TYR A 9 27.49 -26.11 22.91
N LYS A 10 26.54 -26.84 23.49
CA LYS A 10 25.62 -27.70 22.73
C LYS A 10 24.76 -26.80 21.86
N VAL A 11 24.95 -26.87 20.54
CA VAL A 11 24.01 -26.35 19.55
C VAL A 11 22.70 -27.13 19.72
N LEU A 12 21.69 -26.49 20.30
CA LEU A 12 20.33 -27.03 20.35
C LEU A 12 19.70 -26.89 18.96
N PRO A 13 19.13 -27.98 18.38
CA PRO A 13 18.38 -27.88 17.14
C PRO A 13 17.09 -27.06 17.37
N VAL A 14 16.84 -26.08 16.50
CA VAL A 14 15.66 -25.18 16.52
C VAL A 14 14.33 -25.89 16.16
N HIS A 15 14.35 -27.21 16.01
CA HIS A 15 13.21 -28.05 15.59
C HIS A 15 12.02 -28.15 16.58
N SER A 16 11.88 -27.25 17.55
CA SER A 16 10.79 -27.29 18.54
C SER A 16 9.87 -26.06 18.56
N LYS A 17 10.15 -25.00 17.79
CA LYS A 17 9.48 -23.71 17.98
C LYS A 17 8.13 -23.52 17.27
N LEU A 18 7.68 -24.45 16.43
CA LEU A 18 6.39 -24.31 15.73
C LEU A 18 5.32 -25.32 16.15
N ARG A 19 5.68 -26.25 17.05
CA ARG A 19 4.74 -27.26 17.57
C ARG A 19 3.81 -26.73 18.68
N ASN A 20 3.97 -25.48 19.13
CA ASN A 20 3.28 -24.96 20.32
C ASN A 20 2.06 -24.06 20.06
N LEU A 21 1.49 -24.03 18.85
CA LEU A 21 0.20 -23.38 18.60
C LEU A 21 -1.01 -24.13 19.18
N GLN A 22 -0.84 -25.18 19.99
CA GLN A 22 -1.92 -26.07 20.42
C GLN A 22 -2.35 -26.00 21.89
N MET A 23 -1.96 -25.00 22.68
CA MET A 23 -2.29 -24.99 24.12
C MET A 23 -2.74 -23.63 24.64
N THR A 24 -4.05 -23.34 24.58
CA THR A 24 -4.81 -22.61 25.62
C THR A 24 -6.33 -22.75 25.42
N SER A 25 -6.90 -23.89 25.79
CA SER A 25 -8.33 -23.95 26.16
C SER A 25 -8.58 -24.98 27.26
N GLN A 26 -8.38 -24.58 28.50
CA GLN A 26 -9.09 -25.13 29.66
C GLN A 26 -9.51 -23.95 30.56
N GLN A 27 -10.74 -23.47 30.46
CA GLN A 27 -11.92 -23.87 31.25
C GLN A 27 -11.78 -23.61 32.76
N GLY A 28 -12.35 -22.48 33.19
CA GLY A 28 -12.82 -22.29 34.55
C GLY A 28 -14.35 -22.16 34.53
N SER A 29 -15.08 -23.26 34.73
CA SER A 29 -16.49 -23.23 35.11
C SER A 29 -16.82 -24.46 35.94
N LYS A 30 -17.26 -24.18 37.17
CA LYS A 30 -17.73 -25.14 38.17
C LYS A 30 -18.93 -25.92 37.62
N ASN A 31 -18.99 -27.25 37.81
CA ASN A 31 -20.05 -27.84 38.64
C ASN A 31 -19.79 -29.30 39.03
N LYS A 32 -20.43 -29.69 40.14
CA LYS A 32 -20.34 -30.94 40.89
C LYS A 32 -21.05 -32.14 40.25
N GLN A 33 -20.52 -33.31 40.65
CA GLN A 33 -21.21 -34.56 41.04
C GLN A 33 -21.65 -35.59 40.00
N SER A 34 -21.09 -36.79 40.18
CA SER A 34 -21.73 -38.09 40.49
C SER A 34 -21.32 -39.28 39.59
N GLU A 35 -21.14 -40.41 40.25
CA GLU A 35 -20.52 -41.67 39.84
C GLU A 35 -21.42 -42.53 38.93
N THR A 36 -20.81 -43.37 38.05
CA THR A 36 -20.92 -44.86 38.05
C THR A 36 -20.35 -45.48 36.76
N ALA A 37 -19.89 -46.72 36.87
CA ALA A 37 -19.04 -47.45 35.92
C ALA A 37 -19.80 -48.26 34.84
N SER A 38 -19.20 -48.45 33.65
CA SER A 38 -18.93 -49.76 33.00
C SER A 38 -18.54 -49.69 31.50
N LYS A 39 -17.42 -50.37 31.18
CA LYS A 39 -17.06 -51.22 30.01
C LYS A 39 -17.35 -50.80 28.53
N LYS A 40 -16.22 -50.68 27.81
CA LYS A 40 -15.74 -51.40 26.58
C LYS A 40 -16.28 -51.05 25.17
N GLU A 41 -15.32 -51.08 24.23
CA GLU A 41 -15.41 -51.10 22.74
C GLU A 41 -15.66 -49.73 22.10
N GLY A 42 -14.99 -49.28 21.03
CA GLY A 42 -13.97 -49.80 20.13
C GLY A 42 -13.71 -48.67 19.11
N ALA A 43 -12.47 -48.53 18.64
CA ALA A 43 -11.97 -47.39 17.88
C ALA A 43 -12.67 -47.18 16.53
N THR A 44 -12.97 -45.93 16.18
CA THR A 44 -12.16 -45.08 15.26
C THR A 44 -12.87 -43.75 15.07
N ALA A 45 -12.52 -42.75 15.87
CA ALA A 45 -12.81 -41.36 15.55
C ALA A 45 -11.53 -40.76 14.99
N THR A 46 -11.47 -40.62 13.66
CA THR A 46 -10.54 -39.73 12.98
C THR A 46 -10.81 -38.33 13.53
N LYS A 47 -10.04 -37.94 14.55
CA LYS A 47 -10.01 -36.56 15.04
C LYS A 47 -9.24 -35.76 14.01
N THR A 48 -9.96 -35.23 13.04
CA THR A 48 -9.53 -34.07 12.29
C THR A 48 -9.19 -33.00 13.33
N ASN A 49 -7.91 -32.66 13.46
CA ASN A 49 -7.45 -31.52 14.25
C ASN A 49 -7.83 -30.25 13.49
N GLU A 50 -9.12 -29.97 13.39
CA GLU A 50 -9.64 -28.64 13.13
C GLU A 50 -9.47 -27.87 14.44
N ASN A 51 -8.65 -26.82 14.46
CA ASN A 51 -8.85 -25.61 15.29
C ASN A 51 -7.63 -24.67 15.41
N ASN A 52 -6.50 -24.88 14.71
CA ASN A 52 -5.43 -23.84 14.66
C ASN A 52 -4.71 -23.78 13.31
N ASN A 53 -5.30 -24.30 12.23
CA ASN A 53 -4.82 -23.90 10.91
C ASN A 53 -5.20 -22.44 10.74
N LEU A 54 -4.21 -21.58 10.62
CA LEU A 54 -4.39 -20.28 9.97
C LEU A 54 -5.30 -20.54 8.76
N GLU A 55 -6.49 -19.92 8.71
CA GLU A 55 -7.42 -20.05 7.58
C GLU A 55 -6.83 -19.31 6.35
N LEU A 56 -5.68 -19.81 5.89
CA LEU A 56 -4.92 -19.26 4.79
C LEU A 56 -5.69 -19.45 3.49
N ASP A 57 -6.49 -20.50 3.37
CA ASP A 57 -7.26 -20.82 2.16
C ASP A 57 -8.30 -19.73 1.84
N SER A 58 -9.08 -19.29 2.83
CA SER A 58 -10.03 -18.18 2.66
C SER A 58 -9.32 -16.87 2.29
N LEU A 59 -8.14 -16.63 2.87
CA LEU A 59 -7.32 -15.46 2.56
C LEU A 59 -6.72 -15.57 1.14
N PHE A 60 -6.27 -16.75 0.73
CA PHE A 60 -5.79 -17.01 -0.62
C PHE A 60 -6.88 -16.76 -1.66
N GLU A 61 -8.09 -17.28 -1.43
CA GLU A 61 -9.22 -17.05 -2.33
C GLU A 61 -9.54 -15.56 -2.45
N ALA A 62 -9.54 -14.82 -1.33
CA ALA A 62 -9.75 -13.38 -1.35
C ALA A 62 -8.63 -12.62 -2.11
N LEU A 63 -7.37 -13.04 -1.95
CA LEU A 63 -6.20 -12.42 -2.60
C LEU A 63 -5.98 -12.88 -4.05
N GLU A 64 -6.62 -13.96 -4.49
CA GLU A 64 -6.67 -14.37 -5.91
C GLU A 64 -7.71 -13.58 -6.70
N GLY A 65 -8.68 -12.97 -6.02
CA GLY A 65 -9.60 -12.00 -6.61
C GLY A 65 -8.93 -10.68 -6.99
N ASP A 66 -9.66 -9.85 -7.73
CA ASP A 66 -9.25 -8.47 -7.96
C ASP A 66 -9.51 -7.65 -6.71
N LEU A 67 -8.47 -7.39 -5.91
CA LEU A 67 -8.59 -6.63 -4.67
C LEU A 67 -9.00 -5.16 -4.90
N THR A 68 -8.90 -4.66 -6.12
CA THR A 68 -9.41 -3.32 -6.46
C THR A 68 -10.93 -3.28 -6.54
N SER A 69 -11.58 -4.44 -6.67
CA SER A 69 -13.04 -4.61 -6.63
C SER A 69 -13.58 -4.86 -5.22
N LEU A 70 -12.70 -5.03 -4.23
CA LEU A 70 -13.07 -5.27 -2.86
C LEU A 70 -13.52 -3.96 -2.20
N ASP A 71 -14.72 -3.93 -1.65
CA ASP A 71 -15.17 -2.77 -0.90
C ASP A 71 -14.42 -2.64 0.44
N ASN A 72 -14.39 -1.42 0.98
CA ASN A 72 -13.66 -1.12 2.21
C ASN A 72 -14.12 -1.94 3.43
N GLU A 73 -15.41 -2.30 3.51
CA GLU A 73 -15.93 -3.09 4.62
C GLU A 73 -15.45 -4.54 4.52
N ALA A 74 -15.53 -5.15 3.33
CA ALA A 74 -15.01 -6.48 3.07
C ALA A 74 -13.48 -6.55 3.32
N ALA A 75 -12.72 -5.54 2.88
CA ALA A 75 -11.29 -5.44 3.14
C ALA A 75 -10.96 -5.38 4.63
N VAL A 76 -11.65 -4.52 5.39
CA VAL A 76 -11.46 -4.39 6.84
C VAL A 76 -11.80 -5.71 7.56
N ASN A 77 -12.86 -6.39 7.15
CA ASN A 77 -13.27 -7.67 7.73
C ASN A 77 -12.22 -8.77 7.52
N LEU A 78 -11.63 -8.87 6.31
CA LEU A 78 -10.55 -9.81 6.02
C LEU A 78 -9.30 -9.52 6.88
N ILE A 79 -8.93 -8.25 7.01
CA ILE A 79 -7.80 -7.84 7.85
C ILE A 79 -8.05 -8.21 9.32
N ASP A 80 -9.28 -8.01 9.81
CA ASP A 80 -9.66 -8.35 11.18
C ASP A 80 -9.62 -9.84 11.48
N GLN A 81 -10.05 -10.68 10.53
CA GLN A 81 -9.97 -12.13 10.65
C GLN A 81 -8.51 -12.59 10.76
N TRP A 82 -7.64 -12.04 9.91
CA TRP A 82 -6.23 -12.40 9.95
C TRP A 82 -5.53 -11.88 11.21
N TYR A 83 -5.75 -10.62 11.57
CA TYR A 83 -5.25 -10.05 12.82
C TYR A 83 -5.70 -10.86 14.05
N SER A 84 -6.97 -11.29 14.08
CA SER A 84 -7.53 -12.10 15.18
C SER A 84 -6.79 -13.41 15.37
N SER A 85 -6.30 -14.01 14.28
CA SER A 85 -5.54 -15.26 14.28
C SER A 85 -4.10 -15.07 14.74
N LEU A 86 -3.49 -13.90 14.50
CA LEU A 86 -2.08 -13.66 14.78
C LEU A 86 -1.79 -12.91 16.09
N HIS A 87 -2.64 -11.97 16.51
CA HIS A 87 -2.31 -11.03 17.60
C HIS A 87 -2.12 -11.70 18.99
N LYS A 88 -2.61 -12.93 19.16
CA LYS A 88 -2.46 -13.70 20.41
C LYS A 88 -1.14 -14.47 20.49
N ALA A 89 -0.42 -14.56 19.38
CA ALA A 89 0.89 -15.20 19.32
C ALA A 89 1.88 -14.51 20.25
N LYS A 90 2.83 -15.29 20.78
CA LYS A 90 3.90 -14.77 21.66
C LYS A 90 5.19 -14.49 20.88
N GLU A 91 5.31 -15.12 19.73
CA GLU A 91 6.39 -15.05 18.77
C GLU A 91 6.51 -13.61 18.25
N PRO A 92 7.69 -12.98 18.35
CA PRO A 92 7.88 -11.59 17.94
C PRO A 92 7.60 -11.39 16.44
N GLU A 93 8.00 -12.33 15.60
CA GLU A 93 7.82 -12.29 14.14
C GLU A 93 6.32 -12.27 13.77
N ILE A 94 5.50 -13.03 14.50
CA ILE A 94 4.04 -13.04 14.30
C ILE A 94 3.39 -11.74 14.80
N LYS A 95 3.93 -11.15 15.87
CA LYS A 95 3.45 -9.85 16.37
C LYS A 95 3.75 -8.71 15.42
N GLU A 96 4.89 -8.75 14.72
CA GLU A 96 5.22 -7.77 13.68
C GLU A 96 4.17 -7.79 12.58
N ILE A 97 3.83 -8.97 12.03
CA ILE A 97 2.76 -9.12 11.04
C ILE A 97 1.43 -8.56 11.58
N ALA A 98 1.06 -8.89 12.83
CA ALA A 98 -0.17 -8.37 13.44
C ALA A 98 -0.17 -6.83 13.57
N ASN A 99 0.97 -6.21 13.85
CA ASN A 99 1.07 -4.75 13.92
C ASN A 99 0.94 -4.11 12.54
N SER A 100 1.60 -4.68 11.52
CA SER A 100 1.48 -4.23 10.13
C SER A 100 0.03 -4.36 9.64
N LEU A 101 -0.68 -5.43 10.02
CA LEU A 101 -2.12 -5.58 9.72
C LEU A 101 -2.99 -4.51 10.39
N LYS A 102 -2.64 -4.12 11.62
CA LYS A 102 -3.34 -3.02 12.30
C LYS A 102 -3.13 -1.70 11.56
N ASN A 103 -1.92 -1.46 11.06
CA ASN A 103 -1.62 -0.29 10.23
C ASN A 103 -2.43 -0.31 8.92
N LEU A 104 -2.42 -1.43 8.20
CA LEU A 104 -3.20 -1.62 6.98
C LEU A 104 -4.69 -1.35 7.21
N LYS A 105 -5.27 -1.88 8.29
CA LYS A 105 -6.66 -1.61 8.67
C LYS A 105 -6.94 -0.13 8.87
N GLN A 106 -6.02 0.60 9.50
CA GLN A 106 -6.18 2.04 9.73
C GLN A 106 -6.19 2.82 8.40
N LEU A 107 -5.27 2.48 7.49
CA LEU A 107 -5.21 3.09 6.16
C LEU A 107 -6.51 2.84 5.38
N VAL A 108 -6.94 1.58 5.26
CA VAL A 108 -8.17 1.21 4.56
C VAL A 108 -9.41 1.87 5.19
N LYS A 109 -9.54 1.83 6.52
CA LYS A 109 -10.68 2.43 7.22
C LYS A 109 -10.73 3.95 7.08
N SER A 110 -9.60 4.61 6.90
CA SER A 110 -9.57 6.06 6.71
C SER A 110 -10.24 6.49 5.40
N GLY A 111 -10.23 5.62 4.38
CA GLY A 111 -10.70 5.92 3.03
C GLY A 111 -9.91 7.03 2.31
N LYS A 112 -8.77 7.44 2.86
CA LYS A 112 -7.94 8.55 2.36
C LYS A 112 -6.56 8.11 1.92
N ALA A 113 -6.16 6.89 2.28
CA ALA A 113 -4.87 6.34 1.91
C ALA A 113 -4.81 6.09 0.40
N THR A 114 -3.66 6.39 -0.17
CA THR A 114 -3.30 6.18 -1.57
C THR A 114 -3.01 4.70 -1.85
N GLY A 115 -2.97 4.34 -3.14
CA GLY A 115 -2.57 3.01 -3.57
C GLY A 115 -1.13 2.69 -3.17
N HIS A 116 -0.24 3.69 -3.18
CA HIS A 116 1.12 3.58 -2.67
C HIS A 116 1.16 3.29 -1.17
N GLU A 117 0.49 4.08 -0.33
CA GLU A 117 0.51 3.90 1.13
C GLU A 117 -0.03 2.51 1.53
N ILE A 118 -1.13 2.08 0.92
CA ILE A 118 -1.68 0.74 1.15
C ILE A 118 -0.73 -0.33 0.60
N GLY A 119 -0.17 -0.08 -0.58
CA GLY A 119 0.74 -1.00 -1.26
C GLY A 119 2.03 -1.27 -0.49
N GLU A 120 2.63 -0.23 0.11
CA GLU A 120 3.83 -0.35 0.95
C GLU A 120 3.58 -1.26 2.16
N VAL A 121 2.47 -1.06 2.87
CA VAL A 121 2.15 -1.91 4.03
C VAL A 121 1.84 -3.35 3.59
N LEU A 122 1.21 -3.56 2.43
CA LEU A 122 1.01 -4.91 1.87
C LEU A 122 2.33 -5.59 1.48
N ILE A 123 3.29 -4.83 0.95
CA ILE A 123 4.64 -5.33 0.66
C ILE A 123 5.32 -5.74 1.96
N GLU A 124 5.31 -4.89 2.98
CA GLU A 124 5.89 -5.17 4.30
C GLU A 124 5.29 -6.43 4.93
N ILE A 125 3.95 -6.54 4.97
CA ILE A 125 3.26 -7.73 5.46
C ILE A 125 3.68 -8.96 4.65
N GLY A 126 3.79 -8.82 3.33
CA GLY A 126 4.17 -9.91 2.43
C GLY A 126 5.60 -10.42 2.66
N GLU A 127 6.54 -9.52 2.93
CA GLU A 127 7.92 -9.83 3.30
C GLU A 127 7.96 -10.54 4.66
N GLN A 128 7.34 -9.96 5.69
CA GLN A 128 7.24 -10.55 7.03
C GLN A 128 6.61 -11.96 7.00
N THR A 129 5.57 -12.14 6.18
CA THR A 129 4.90 -13.44 6.02
C THR A 129 5.78 -14.46 5.27
N SER A 130 6.54 -14.02 4.27
CA SER A 130 7.48 -14.88 3.54
C SER A 130 8.64 -15.34 4.41
N ASP A 131 9.15 -14.44 5.27
CA ASP A 131 10.22 -14.72 6.21
C ASP A 131 9.76 -15.70 7.29
N LEU A 132 8.58 -15.48 7.87
CA LEU A 132 7.94 -16.46 8.77
C LEU A 132 7.80 -17.83 8.10
N GLY A 133 7.44 -17.86 6.81
CA GLY A 133 7.37 -19.08 6.01
C GLY A 133 8.72 -19.80 5.87
N SER A 134 9.83 -19.07 5.82
CA SER A 134 11.16 -19.67 5.63
C SER A 134 11.62 -20.49 6.82
N ASP A 135 11.25 -20.05 8.02
CA ASP A 135 11.51 -20.69 9.31
C ASP A 135 10.41 -21.68 9.72
N ALA A 136 9.30 -21.71 8.99
CA ALA A 136 8.15 -22.56 9.26
C ALA A 136 8.42 -24.06 9.04
N ASP A 137 7.61 -24.90 9.71
CA ASP A 137 7.56 -26.33 9.47
C ASP A 137 7.11 -26.60 8.03
N LYS A 138 7.50 -27.76 7.49
CA LYS A 138 7.33 -28.11 6.06
C LYS A 138 5.88 -27.92 5.55
N GLU A 139 4.88 -28.11 6.42
CA GLU A 139 3.47 -27.96 6.10
C GLU A 139 3.04 -26.50 5.90
N LEU A 140 3.59 -25.57 6.68
CA LEU A 140 3.24 -24.14 6.64
C LEU A 140 4.18 -23.31 5.76
N LYS A 141 5.39 -23.82 5.51
CA LYS A 141 6.42 -23.12 4.73
C LYS A 141 5.95 -22.67 3.35
N THR A 142 5.42 -23.61 2.56
CA THR A 142 5.00 -23.31 1.18
C THR A 142 3.79 -22.38 1.13
N PRO A 143 2.71 -22.61 1.92
CA PRO A 143 1.62 -21.66 2.03
C PRO A 143 2.08 -20.25 2.43
N LEU A 144 2.83 -20.09 3.52
CA LEU A 144 3.22 -18.76 3.99
C LEU A 144 4.10 -18.02 2.96
N GLN A 145 5.04 -18.72 2.30
CA GLN A 145 5.83 -18.12 1.22
C GLN A 145 4.99 -17.73 0.00
N ARG A 146 3.94 -18.50 -0.34
CA ARG A 146 3.03 -18.15 -1.43
C ARG A 146 2.21 -16.91 -1.06
N LEU A 147 1.66 -16.88 0.15
CA LEU A 147 0.86 -15.77 0.66
C LEU A 147 1.68 -14.47 0.66
N GLY A 148 2.88 -14.52 1.23
CA GLY A 148 3.75 -13.37 1.30
C GLY A 148 4.09 -12.79 -0.08
N LYS A 149 4.42 -13.66 -1.05
CA LYS A 149 4.63 -13.23 -2.45
C LYS A 149 3.39 -12.61 -3.09
N GLN A 150 2.20 -13.14 -2.82
CA GLN A 150 0.96 -12.57 -3.35
C GLN A 150 0.71 -11.18 -2.79
N LEU A 151 0.85 -11.00 -1.47
CA LEU A 151 0.69 -9.70 -0.81
C LEU A 151 1.67 -8.66 -1.37
N SER A 152 2.95 -8.99 -1.50
CA SER A 152 3.92 -8.07 -2.10
C SER A 152 3.62 -7.77 -3.57
N LYS A 153 3.18 -8.76 -4.35
CA LYS A 153 2.79 -8.55 -5.75
C LYS A 153 1.58 -7.60 -5.87
N ILE A 154 0.59 -7.78 -5.01
CA ILE A 154 -0.59 -6.93 -4.93
C ILE A 154 -0.15 -5.51 -4.56
N GLY A 155 0.65 -5.34 -3.51
CA GLY A 155 1.10 -4.01 -3.09
C GLY A 155 1.84 -3.26 -4.20
N VAL A 156 2.71 -3.93 -4.95
CA VAL A 156 3.35 -3.36 -6.15
C VAL A 156 2.34 -3.01 -7.24
N SER A 157 1.30 -3.83 -7.42
CA SER A 157 0.26 -3.60 -8.43
C SER A 157 -0.59 -2.37 -8.10
N LEU A 158 -0.93 -2.15 -6.82
CA LEU A 158 -1.69 -0.96 -6.40
C LEU A 158 -0.91 0.33 -6.71
N GLY A 159 0.36 0.41 -6.33
CA GLY A 159 1.19 1.58 -6.64
C GLY A 159 1.28 1.85 -8.15
N LYS A 160 1.48 0.79 -8.95
CA LYS A 160 1.52 0.92 -10.42
C LYS A 160 0.20 1.36 -11.05
N GLN A 161 -0.93 0.96 -10.47
CA GLN A 161 -2.23 1.38 -10.96
C GLN A 161 -2.44 2.87 -10.70
N GLU A 162 -2.13 3.34 -9.49
CA GLU A 162 -2.16 4.75 -9.16
C GLU A 162 -1.21 5.55 -10.08
N ASP A 163 0.02 5.07 -10.29
CA ASP A 163 0.96 5.70 -11.23
C ASP A 163 0.37 5.86 -12.63
N ARG A 164 -0.31 4.81 -13.12
CA ARG A 164 -0.94 4.81 -14.43
C ARG A 164 -2.06 5.83 -14.50
N GLU A 165 -2.93 5.90 -13.49
CA GLU A 165 -4.01 6.88 -13.43
C GLU A 165 -3.49 8.32 -13.40
N GLN A 166 -2.40 8.56 -12.66
CA GLN A 166 -1.75 9.86 -12.64
C GLN A 166 -1.12 10.22 -14.00
N ILE A 167 -0.50 9.25 -14.69
CA ILE A 167 0.03 9.45 -16.05
C ILE A 167 -1.10 9.76 -17.03
N GLU A 168 -2.22 9.04 -16.97
CA GLU A 168 -3.39 9.29 -17.83
C GLU A 168 -3.96 10.71 -17.60
N GLN A 169 -3.95 11.21 -16.35
CA GLN A 169 -4.31 12.60 -16.05
C GLN A 169 -3.32 13.60 -16.66
N ILE A 170 -2.01 13.32 -16.62
CA ILE A 170 -1.00 14.17 -17.26
C ILE A 170 -1.19 14.17 -18.79
N ASP A 171 -1.46 13.02 -19.39
CA ASP A 171 -1.70 12.91 -20.83
C ASP A 171 -2.95 13.70 -21.26
N SER A 172 -4.02 13.67 -20.45
CA SER A 172 -5.20 14.52 -20.70
C SER A 172 -4.89 16.03 -20.62
N LEU A 173 -4.02 16.44 -19.69
CA LEU A 173 -3.53 17.82 -19.62
C LEU A 173 -2.70 18.19 -20.85
N LEU A 174 -1.87 17.28 -21.34
CA LEU A 174 -1.08 17.47 -22.57
C LEU A 174 -2.01 17.72 -23.76
N GLU A 175 -3.02 16.87 -23.97
CA GLU A 175 -3.98 17.03 -25.08
C GLU A 175 -4.71 18.39 -25.01
N THR A 176 -5.05 18.84 -23.80
CA THR A 176 -5.68 20.15 -23.59
C THR A 176 -4.74 21.30 -23.96
N LEU A 177 -3.45 21.18 -23.63
CA LEU A 177 -2.45 22.24 -23.85
C LEU A 177 -1.83 22.24 -25.25
N GLU A 178 -1.95 21.15 -26.01
CA GLU A 178 -1.55 21.08 -27.42
C GLU A 178 -2.53 21.84 -28.34
N GLY A 179 -3.76 22.10 -27.88
CA GLY A 179 -4.74 22.95 -28.57
C GLY A 179 -4.41 24.44 -28.51
N ASP A 180 -5.26 25.27 -29.14
CA ASP A 180 -5.15 26.72 -28.99
C ASP A 180 -5.62 27.13 -27.59
N LEU A 181 -4.68 27.58 -26.76
CA LEU A 181 -4.95 27.99 -25.38
C LEU A 181 -5.93 29.17 -25.28
N THR A 182 -6.09 29.96 -26.35
CA THR A 182 -7.04 31.07 -26.40
C THR A 182 -8.48 30.60 -26.61
N GLU A 183 -8.67 29.36 -27.06
CA GLU A 183 -9.99 28.75 -27.27
C GLU A 183 -10.47 27.90 -26.08
N ILE A 184 -9.62 27.71 -25.05
CA ILE A 184 -10.00 26.95 -23.86
C ILE A 184 -10.96 27.80 -23.01
N GLU A 185 -12.13 27.22 -22.69
CA GLU A 185 -13.07 27.85 -21.77
C GLU A 185 -12.43 28.09 -20.38
N PRO A 186 -12.57 29.28 -19.78
CA PRO A 186 -11.95 29.62 -18.50
C PRO A 186 -12.24 28.61 -17.37
N GLU A 187 -13.45 28.05 -17.33
CA GLU A 187 -13.86 27.03 -16.38
C GLU A 187 -13.11 25.71 -16.59
N ALA A 188 -12.93 25.28 -17.84
CA ALA A 188 -12.17 24.08 -18.18
C ALA A 188 -10.68 24.25 -17.82
N ALA A 189 -10.09 25.41 -18.13
CA ALA A 189 -8.72 25.74 -17.74
C ALA A 189 -8.53 25.73 -16.22
N GLN A 190 -9.49 26.29 -15.46
CA GLN A 190 -9.46 26.25 -14.00
C GLN A 190 -9.59 24.83 -13.46
N GLY A 191 -10.45 24.00 -14.05
CA GLY A 191 -10.60 22.59 -13.67
C GLY A 191 -9.32 21.78 -13.89
N ALA A 192 -8.67 21.96 -15.04
CA ALA A 192 -7.38 21.34 -15.35
C ALA A 192 -6.30 21.73 -14.33
N ILE A 193 -6.20 23.02 -14.00
CA ILE A 193 -5.27 23.51 -12.98
C ILE A 193 -5.58 22.94 -11.60
N ASP A 194 -6.86 22.82 -11.22
CA ASP A 194 -7.27 22.27 -9.92
C ASP A 194 -6.95 20.78 -9.78
N THR A 195 -7.14 20.01 -10.84
CA THR A 195 -6.74 18.60 -10.89
C THR A 195 -5.24 18.48 -10.64
N TRP A 196 -4.44 19.24 -11.39
CA TRP A 196 -2.99 19.17 -11.27
C TRP A 196 -2.49 19.68 -9.90
N TYR A 197 -3.08 20.77 -9.40
CA TYR A 197 -2.79 21.29 -8.06
C TYR A 197 -3.10 20.24 -6.98
N THR A 198 -4.24 19.56 -7.09
CA THR A 198 -4.65 18.50 -6.15
C THR A 198 -3.62 17.38 -6.07
N LEU A 199 -3.05 16.97 -7.21
CA LEU A 199 -2.00 15.95 -7.27
C LEU A 199 -0.71 16.40 -6.56
N LEU A 200 -0.28 17.64 -6.78
CA LEU A 200 1.05 18.08 -6.37
C LEU A 200 1.11 18.62 -4.94
N HIS A 201 0.08 19.34 -4.48
CA HIS A 201 0.14 20.12 -3.24
C HIS A 201 0.24 19.29 -1.95
N LYS A 202 0.04 17.99 -2.02
CA LYS A 202 0.21 17.08 -0.88
C LYS A 202 1.59 16.44 -0.81
N SER A 203 2.42 16.63 -1.83
CA SER A 203 3.76 16.09 -1.85
C SER A 203 4.65 16.78 -0.82
N GLU A 204 5.55 16.03 -0.19
CA GLU A 204 6.61 16.59 0.65
C GLU A 204 7.79 17.11 -0.18
N ASP A 205 7.79 16.88 -1.49
CA ASP A 205 8.79 17.37 -2.44
C ASP A 205 8.65 18.89 -2.66
N GLU A 206 9.69 19.63 -2.28
CA GLU A 206 9.75 21.08 -2.42
C GLU A 206 9.58 21.54 -3.88
N ASN A 207 10.17 20.84 -4.86
CA ASN A 207 10.03 21.16 -6.28
C ASN A 207 8.57 21.03 -6.73
N LEU A 208 7.87 20.00 -6.27
CA LEU A 208 6.45 19.79 -6.57
C LEU A 208 5.56 20.84 -5.88
N GLN A 209 5.92 21.28 -4.67
CA GLN A 209 5.25 22.38 -3.98
C GLN A 209 5.42 23.71 -4.72
N GLU A 210 6.58 23.97 -5.30
CA GLU A 210 6.80 25.17 -6.10
C GLU A 210 5.91 25.19 -7.36
N ILE A 211 5.80 24.06 -8.06
CA ILE A 211 4.87 23.92 -9.20
C ILE A 211 3.43 24.17 -8.72
N ALA A 212 3.03 23.57 -7.60
CA ALA A 212 1.70 23.77 -7.03
C ALA A 212 1.41 25.25 -6.69
N ASN A 213 2.41 26.01 -6.25
CA ASN A 213 2.28 27.45 -6.02
C ASN A 213 2.16 28.25 -7.32
N GLY A 214 2.92 27.90 -8.36
CA GLY A 214 2.75 28.49 -9.69
C GLY A 214 1.36 28.22 -10.27
N LEU A 215 0.77 27.05 -10.01
CA LEU A 215 -0.60 26.71 -10.41
C LEU A 215 -1.65 27.58 -9.70
N LYS A 216 -1.46 27.88 -8.41
CA LYS A 216 -2.33 28.85 -7.70
C LYS A 216 -2.25 30.23 -8.34
N GLU A 217 -1.05 30.69 -8.69
CA GLU A 217 -0.85 31.98 -9.35
C GLU A 217 -1.55 32.02 -10.70
N LEU A 218 -1.37 30.97 -11.51
CA LEU A 218 -2.04 30.83 -12.81
C LEU A 218 -3.56 30.86 -12.67
N LYS A 219 -4.12 30.15 -11.69
CA LYS A 219 -5.55 30.17 -11.39
C LYS A 219 -6.04 31.55 -10.96
N GLN A 220 -5.25 32.31 -10.20
CA GLN A 220 -5.60 33.67 -9.82
C GLN A 220 -5.62 34.61 -11.03
N LEU A 221 -4.70 34.44 -11.97
CA LEU A 221 -4.70 35.19 -13.23
C LEU A 221 -5.95 34.90 -14.07
N LEU A 222 -6.36 33.63 -14.20
CA LEU A 222 -7.58 33.26 -14.93
C LEU A 222 -8.86 33.87 -14.35
N LYS A 223 -8.89 34.16 -13.05
CA LYS A 223 -10.04 34.82 -12.41
C LYS A 223 -10.11 36.32 -12.69
N ARG A 224 -9.04 36.92 -13.17
CA ARG A 224 -9.00 38.35 -13.49
C ARG A 224 -9.63 38.59 -14.87
N LYS A 225 -10.74 39.33 -14.89
CA LYS A 225 -11.43 39.72 -16.13
C LYS A 225 -10.60 40.57 -17.10
N THR A 226 -9.48 41.12 -16.64
CA THR A 226 -8.62 42.03 -17.40
C THR A 226 -7.25 41.44 -17.72
N ALA A 227 -6.98 40.18 -17.34
CA ALA A 227 -5.70 39.55 -17.62
C ALA A 227 -5.50 39.40 -19.13
N LYS A 228 -4.30 39.70 -19.61
CA LYS A 228 -3.87 39.57 -21.00
C LYS A 228 -2.85 38.45 -21.12
N GLY A 229 -2.61 37.95 -22.33
CA GLY A 229 -1.60 36.90 -22.61
C GLY A 229 -0.27 37.15 -21.91
N ALA A 230 0.27 38.37 -22.01
CA ALA A 230 1.52 38.77 -21.39
C ALA A 230 1.54 38.64 -19.84
N ASP A 231 0.38 38.68 -19.17
CA ASP A 231 0.30 38.44 -17.72
C ASP A 231 0.51 36.95 -17.38
N PHE A 232 0.11 36.04 -18.27
CA PHE A 232 0.25 34.59 -18.10
C PHE A 232 1.64 34.08 -18.49
N ALA A 233 2.28 34.73 -19.45
CA ALA A 233 3.59 34.38 -20.00
C ALA A 233 4.66 34.01 -18.95
N PRO A 234 4.95 34.84 -17.92
CA PRO A 234 5.99 34.53 -16.93
C PRO A 234 5.62 33.32 -16.07
N VAL A 235 4.35 33.16 -15.71
CA VAL A 235 3.87 32.05 -14.87
C VAL A 235 3.95 30.73 -15.63
N LEU A 236 3.52 30.70 -16.89
CA LEU A 236 3.59 29.52 -17.75
C LEU A 236 5.03 29.12 -18.07
N THR A 237 5.90 30.10 -18.34
CA THR A 237 7.33 29.84 -18.58
C THR A 237 7.98 29.18 -17.36
N LYS A 238 7.77 29.77 -16.17
CA LYS A 238 8.28 29.24 -14.91
C LYS A 238 7.72 27.84 -14.61
N LEU A 239 6.42 27.65 -14.74
CA LEU A 239 5.78 26.35 -14.55
C LEU A 239 6.36 25.29 -15.50
N GLY A 240 6.61 25.67 -16.75
CA GLY A 240 7.21 24.78 -17.73
C GLY A 240 8.62 24.33 -17.36
N GLU A 241 9.47 25.26 -16.92
CA GLU A 241 10.83 24.98 -16.46
C GLU A 241 10.84 24.07 -15.22
N GLN A 242 10.02 24.41 -14.22
CA GLN A 242 9.91 23.60 -12.99
C GLN A 242 9.35 22.20 -13.26
N THR A 243 8.39 22.08 -14.18
CA THR A 243 7.81 20.78 -14.56
C THR A 243 8.80 19.92 -15.33
N GLU A 244 9.59 20.50 -16.24
CA GLU A 244 10.66 19.76 -16.94
C GLU A 244 11.76 19.32 -15.96
N GLN A 245 12.13 20.16 -15.00
CA GLN A 245 13.08 19.81 -13.94
C GLN A 245 12.55 18.67 -13.06
N ALA A 246 11.32 18.77 -12.55
CA ALA A 246 10.69 17.68 -11.79
C ALA A 246 10.61 16.39 -12.61
N GLY A 247 10.33 16.49 -13.91
CA GLY A 247 10.33 15.36 -14.83
C GLY A 247 11.70 14.66 -14.99
N ALA A 248 12.82 15.35 -14.74
CA ALA A 248 14.14 14.73 -14.79
C ALA A 248 14.38 13.78 -13.60
N GLU A 249 13.84 14.13 -12.44
CA GLU A 249 13.98 13.44 -11.15
C GLU A 249 12.86 12.41 -10.91
N ALA A 250 11.73 12.54 -11.61
CA ALA A 250 10.56 11.68 -11.45
C ALA A 250 10.82 10.17 -11.66
N ALA A 251 9.95 9.35 -11.07
CA ALA A 251 9.97 7.91 -11.26
C ALA A 251 9.82 7.49 -12.73
N ARG A 252 10.21 6.24 -13.02
CA ARG A 252 10.12 5.68 -14.37
C ARG A 252 8.65 5.65 -14.82
N GLY A 253 8.37 6.23 -15.99
CA GLY A 253 7.00 6.40 -16.51
C GLY A 253 6.61 7.87 -16.62
N PHE A 254 6.87 8.65 -15.57
CA PHE A 254 6.52 10.07 -15.50
C PHE A 254 7.46 11.01 -16.28
N LYS A 255 8.74 10.62 -16.45
CA LYS A 255 9.74 11.48 -17.10
C LYS A 255 9.34 11.98 -18.48
N GLY A 256 8.75 11.11 -19.30
CA GLY A 256 8.34 11.43 -20.66
C GLY A 256 7.19 12.45 -20.71
N PRO A 257 6.03 12.12 -20.11
CA PRO A 257 4.89 13.03 -20.00
C PRO A 257 5.24 14.37 -19.37
N LEU A 258 5.94 14.38 -18.23
CA LEU A 258 6.32 15.62 -17.54
C LEU A 258 7.27 16.50 -18.36
N LYS A 259 8.24 15.89 -19.06
CA LYS A 259 9.12 16.65 -19.96
C LYS A 259 8.38 17.27 -21.13
N LYS A 260 7.40 16.57 -21.71
CA LYS A 260 6.54 17.14 -22.76
C LYS A 260 5.70 18.29 -22.21
N LEU A 261 5.10 18.09 -21.03
CA LEU A 261 4.25 19.07 -20.38
C LEU A 261 5.02 20.35 -20.08
N GLY A 262 6.21 20.21 -19.49
CA GLY A 262 7.09 21.34 -19.21
C GLY A 262 7.41 22.16 -20.46
N LYS A 263 7.78 21.48 -21.56
CA LYS A 263 8.06 22.15 -22.83
C LYS A 263 6.86 22.87 -23.43
N LEU A 264 5.68 22.27 -23.36
CA LEU A 264 4.45 22.89 -23.86
C LEU A 264 4.11 24.14 -23.06
N LEU A 265 4.20 24.08 -21.74
CA LEU A 265 3.99 25.23 -20.85
C LEU A 265 4.99 26.35 -21.13
N SER A 266 6.28 26.04 -21.27
CA SER A 266 7.29 27.04 -21.61
C SER A 266 7.05 27.67 -22.98
N LYS A 267 6.70 26.86 -23.98
CA LYS A 267 6.37 27.35 -25.33
C LYS A 267 5.13 28.25 -25.31
N ALA A 268 4.08 27.83 -24.61
CA ALA A 268 2.87 28.61 -24.43
C ALA A 268 3.15 29.96 -23.77
N GLY A 269 3.97 29.97 -22.71
CA GLY A 269 4.40 31.19 -22.05
C GLY A 269 5.14 32.14 -22.98
N GLN A 270 6.06 31.61 -23.81
CA GLN A 270 6.80 32.40 -24.80
C GLN A 270 5.87 32.97 -25.89
N SER A 271 4.95 32.19 -26.43
CA SER A 271 4.01 32.66 -27.46
C SER A 271 3.05 33.73 -26.96
N LEU A 272 2.68 33.72 -25.67
CA LEU A 272 1.83 34.74 -25.07
C LEU A 272 2.58 36.03 -24.68
N ALA A 273 3.92 36.00 -24.72
CA ALA A 273 4.75 37.17 -24.44
C ALA A 273 4.92 38.08 -25.68
N GLU A 274 4.70 37.54 -26.88
CA GLU A 274 4.76 38.23 -28.18
C GLU A 274 3.46 39.01 -28.47
#